data_AF-A0A4U6CTN7-F1
#
_entry.id   AF-A0A4U6CTN7-F1
#
_cell.length_a   1.000
_cell.length_b   1.000
_cell.length_c   1.000
_cell.angle_alpha   90.00
_cell.angle_beta   90.00
_cell.angle_gamma   90.00
#
_symmetry.space_group_name_H-M   'P 1'
#
loop_
_entity.id
_entity.type
_entity.pdbx_description
1 polymer ?
#
loop_
_entity_poly.entity_id
_entity_poly.type
_entity_poly.pdbx_seq_one_letter_code
_entity_poly.pdbx_strand_id
1 'polypeptide(L)'
;MNAKEIFFVSPIHGDMLHAWDGELSGDALKTKVTIAAPADCTITVNGVNAVFQDGFYQAEIVLDNYENTIKALDIDSEKSISMTVYRLKDFAGKYRLSIDDNIWFLRDIQQNTANYQSLFEHPYLSVLKEINDTYGTKIHLNLFYETEGFNLSEFTDQYKNEWKENAGWLTLSFHARGEFPDQPYIKADYETVKKDCDLVNDQIKRFASEEVLANVTTIHWGEATREGSRVLRDAGYKGQLGYFNIDDEQYPASYYLNEAERRHIKKRFVWKDMNEDVIFIKTSIVIDMKKIDEIGPWLDHYGQNGGKPPYVDLLVHEQYFYPFYFNYQPDYREKLITAVKWAQDNGYEPALLGDCI
;
A
#
# COMPACT_ATOMS: atom_id res chain seq x y z
N MET A 1 -31.13 6.01 -18.03
CA MET A 1 -31.18 5.73 -16.58
C MET A 1 -32.64 5.56 -16.21
N ASN A 2 -33.01 4.48 -15.51
CA ASN A 2 -34.37 4.32 -15.02
C ASN A 2 -34.70 5.46 -14.05
N ALA A 3 -35.83 6.14 -14.26
CA ALA A 3 -36.17 7.43 -13.65
C ALA A 3 -36.48 7.40 -12.13
N LYS A 4 -36.09 6.35 -11.38
CA LYS A 4 -36.42 6.17 -9.95
C LYS A 4 -35.38 5.42 -9.13
N GLU A 5 -34.13 5.36 -9.57
CA GLU A 5 -33.06 4.71 -8.80
C GLU A 5 -32.26 5.73 -8.00
N ILE A 6 -32.08 5.43 -6.71
CA ILE A 6 -31.16 6.15 -5.83
C ILE A 6 -29.83 5.40 -5.80
N PHE A 7 -28.70 6.10 -5.88
CA PHE A 7 -27.38 5.50 -5.73
C PHE A 7 -26.34 6.47 -5.16
N PHE A 8 -25.35 5.93 -4.47
CA PHE A 8 -24.22 6.70 -3.96
C PHE A 8 -23.30 7.12 -5.11
N VAL A 9 -22.95 8.41 -5.15
CA VAL A 9 -21.98 8.97 -6.10
C VAL A 9 -20.60 9.07 -5.45
N SER A 10 -20.56 9.51 -4.18
CA SER A 10 -19.34 9.55 -3.37
C SER A 10 -19.71 9.75 -1.89
N PRO A 11 -19.03 9.08 -0.94
CA PRO A 11 -18.16 7.93 -1.16
C PRO A 11 -18.93 6.74 -1.77
N ILE A 12 -18.21 5.69 -2.15
CA ILE A 12 -18.79 4.42 -2.61
C ILE A 12 -18.43 3.29 -1.63
N HIS A 13 -19.05 2.12 -1.81
CA HIS A 13 -18.79 0.96 -0.94
C HIS A 13 -17.29 0.57 -0.95
N GLY A 14 -16.74 0.36 0.24
CA GLY A 14 -15.32 0.03 0.42
C GLY A 14 -14.38 1.23 0.42
N ASP A 15 -14.88 2.46 0.23
CA ASP A 15 -14.05 3.66 0.38
C ASP A 15 -13.44 3.74 1.78
N MET A 16 -12.15 4.01 1.83
CA MET A 16 -11.41 4.26 3.06
C MET A 16 -11.09 5.76 3.10
N LEU A 17 -11.80 6.48 3.97
CA LEU A 17 -11.72 7.92 4.12
C LEU A 17 -10.69 8.30 5.18
N HIS A 18 -10.00 9.42 4.98
CA HIS A 18 -8.97 9.92 5.90
C HIS A 18 -9.18 11.40 6.20
N ALA A 19 -8.28 12.00 6.99
CA ALA A 19 -8.41 13.38 7.47
C ALA A 19 -8.52 14.47 6.40
N TRP A 20 -8.27 14.16 5.12
CA TRP A 20 -8.39 15.12 4.01
C TRP A 20 -9.69 14.96 3.21
N ASP A 21 -10.55 13.98 3.56
CA ASP A 21 -11.87 13.77 2.95
C ASP A 21 -13.00 14.52 3.67
N GLY A 22 -12.66 15.41 4.59
CA GLY A 22 -13.63 16.13 5.40
C GLY A 22 -12.98 17.00 6.47
N GLU A 23 -13.76 17.36 7.47
CA GLU A 23 -13.32 18.17 8.60
C GLU A 23 -13.26 17.30 9.86
N LEU A 24 -12.14 17.38 10.59
CA LEU A 24 -12.03 16.72 11.88
C LEU A 24 -12.76 17.53 12.95
N SER A 25 -13.62 16.87 13.71
CA SER A 25 -14.31 17.43 14.89
C SER A 25 -14.04 16.53 16.09
N GLY A 26 -13.00 16.87 16.85
CA GLY A 26 -12.45 15.97 17.88
C GLY A 26 -11.97 14.67 17.25
N ASP A 27 -12.40 13.54 17.81
CA ASP A 27 -12.04 12.21 17.31
C ASP A 27 -12.93 11.73 16.15
N ALA A 28 -13.76 12.56 15.54
CA ALA A 28 -14.66 12.17 14.45
C ALA A 28 -14.35 12.90 13.12
N LEU A 29 -14.64 12.26 11.98
CA LEU A 29 -14.53 12.87 10.65
C LEU A 29 -15.91 13.27 10.15
N LYS A 30 -16.15 14.57 9.97
CA LYS A 30 -17.34 15.08 9.30
C LYS A 30 -17.06 15.11 7.80
N THR A 31 -17.83 14.36 7.02
CA THR A 31 -17.62 14.22 5.57
C THR A 31 -18.93 14.37 4.80
N LYS A 32 -18.80 14.71 3.53
CA LYS A 32 -19.92 14.93 2.61
C LYS A 32 -20.25 13.65 1.86
N VAL A 33 -21.51 13.26 1.88
CA VAL A 33 -22.07 12.19 1.05
C VAL A 33 -22.88 12.82 -0.07
N THR A 34 -22.69 12.31 -1.29
CA THR A 34 -23.38 12.73 -2.50
C THR A 34 -24.19 11.56 -3.06
N ILE A 35 -25.47 11.79 -3.30
CA ILE A 35 -26.46 10.82 -3.80
C ILE A 35 -27.04 11.32 -5.12
N ALA A 36 -27.12 10.44 -6.11
CA ALA A 36 -27.92 10.68 -7.30
C ALA A 36 -29.33 10.12 -7.08
N ALA A 37 -30.34 10.96 -7.29
CA ALA A 37 -31.75 10.62 -7.22
C ALA A 37 -32.58 11.65 -8.03
N PRO A 38 -33.84 11.37 -8.38
CA PRO A 38 -34.75 12.36 -8.97
C PRO A 38 -34.89 13.64 -8.11
N ALA A 39 -35.02 14.79 -8.77
CA ALA A 39 -34.99 16.11 -8.11
C ALA A 39 -36.19 16.40 -7.19
N ASP A 40 -37.22 15.56 -7.23
CA ASP A 40 -38.46 15.64 -6.44
C ASP A 40 -38.47 14.69 -5.23
N CYS A 41 -37.40 13.94 -4.99
CA CYS A 41 -37.27 13.06 -3.83
C CYS A 41 -36.93 13.82 -2.53
N THR A 42 -37.38 13.28 -1.40
CA THR A 42 -36.94 13.72 -0.08
C THR A 42 -35.90 12.73 0.48
N ILE A 43 -34.61 13.05 0.32
CA ILE A 43 -33.51 12.16 0.71
C ILE A 43 -32.99 12.50 2.12
N THR A 44 -32.78 11.46 2.94
CA THR A 44 -31.97 11.53 4.16
C THR A 44 -30.77 10.59 4.08
N VAL A 45 -29.67 10.96 4.74
CA VAL A 45 -28.47 10.12 4.90
C VAL A 45 -28.18 9.98 6.39
N ASN A 46 -28.27 8.76 6.92
CA ASN A 46 -28.17 8.48 8.36
C ASN A 46 -29.08 9.39 9.22
N GLY A 47 -30.27 9.72 8.71
CA GLY A 47 -31.25 10.60 9.36
C GLY A 47 -30.99 12.10 9.18
N VAL A 48 -29.89 12.50 8.53
CA VAL A 48 -29.62 13.90 8.16
C VAL A 48 -30.29 14.22 6.83
N ASN A 49 -31.07 15.30 6.77
CA ASN A 49 -31.68 15.76 5.52
C ASN A 49 -30.61 16.15 4.50
N ALA A 50 -30.70 15.61 3.28
CA ALA A 50 -29.82 15.96 2.19
C ALA A 50 -30.39 17.17 1.41
N VAL A 51 -29.50 18.05 0.96
CA VAL A 51 -29.83 19.23 0.17
C VAL A 51 -29.59 18.94 -1.31
N PHE A 52 -30.57 19.23 -2.16
CA PHE A 52 -30.41 19.10 -3.61
C PHE A 52 -29.61 20.30 -4.16
N GLN A 53 -28.41 20.02 -4.67
CA GLN A 53 -27.49 21.02 -5.22
C GLN A 53 -26.69 20.42 -6.38
N ASP A 54 -26.53 21.18 -7.47
CA ASP A 54 -25.75 20.81 -8.66
C ASP A 54 -26.15 19.45 -9.27
N GLY A 55 -27.44 19.11 -9.19
CA GLY A 55 -27.99 17.87 -9.74
C GLY A 55 -27.88 16.64 -8.82
N PHE A 56 -27.41 16.80 -7.58
CA PHE A 56 -27.25 15.73 -6.61
C PHE A 56 -27.80 16.11 -5.24
N TYR A 57 -28.16 15.12 -4.42
CA TYR A 57 -28.43 15.33 -3.00
C TYR A 57 -27.14 15.22 -2.19
N GLN A 58 -26.94 16.14 -1.26
CA GLN A 58 -25.73 16.23 -0.47
C GLN A 58 -26.07 16.31 1.02
N ALA A 59 -25.43 15.48 1.84
CA ALA A 59 -25.57 15.52 3.29
C ALA A 59 -24.20 15.43 3.95
N GLU A 60 -24.02 16.16 5.05
CA GLU A 60 -22.84 15.99 5.90
C GLU A 60 -23.16 14.99 7.01
N ILE A 61 -22.31 13.97 7.13
CA ILE A 61 -22.42 12.93 8.16
C ILE A 61 -21.13 12.85 8.97
N VAL A 62 -21.20 12.19 10.11
CA VAL A 62 -20.05 11.95 10.99
C VAL A 62 -19.64 10.48 10.90
N LEU A 63 -18.34 10.24 10.69
CA LEU A 63 -17.69 8.94 10.77
C LEU A 63 -16.82 8.89 12.05
N ASP A 64 -17.25 8.09 13.02
CA ASP A 64 -16.64 8.01 14.36
C ASP A 64 -15.99 6.65 14.64
N ASN A 65 -16.30 5.64 13.82
CA ASN A 65 -15.74 4.29 13.91
C ASN A 65 -14.74 4.00 12.79
N TYR A 66 -13.95 2.93 12.91
CA TYR A 66 -13.14 2.42 11.79
C TYR A 66 -14.03 1.98 10.63
N GLU A 67 -15.11 1.25 10.91
CA GLU A 67 -16.12 0.83 9.94
C GLU A 67 -17.42 1.59 10.18
N ASN A 68 -18.04 2.12 9.13
CA ASN A 68 -19.26 2.92 9.23
C ASN A 68 -20.25 2.51 8.14
N THR A 69 -21.51 2.33 8.53
CA THR A 69 -22.62 2.13 7.59
C THR A 69 -23.27 3.47 7.26
N ILE A 70 -23.32 3.79 5.97
CA ILE A 70 -24.03 4.95 5.43
C ILE A 70 -25.30 4.44 4.76
N LYS A 71 -26.45 4.88 5.27
CA LYS A 71 -27.78 4.57 4.73
C LYS A 71 -28.41 5.83 4.15
N ALA A 72 -28.74 5.79 2.86
CA ALA A 72 -29.57 6.80 2.22
C ALA A 72 -31.01 6.27 2.12
N LEU A 73 -31.99 7.11 2.48
CA LEU A 73 -33.42 6.80 2.45
C LEU A 73 -34.14 7.89 1.66
N ASP A 74 -34.89 7.49 0.65
CA ASP A 74 -35.94 8.31 0.05
C ASP A 74 -37.22 8.15 0.88
N ILE A 75 -37.62 9.22 1.56
CA ILE A 75 -38.77 9.22 2.46
C ILE A 75 -40.07 8.97 1.69
N ASP A 76 -40.19 9.53 0.48
CA ASP A 76 -41.44 9.52 -0.27
C ASP A 76 -41.76 8.12 -0.83
N SER A 77 -40.71 7.37 -1.21
CA SER A 77 -40.86 6.01 -1.74
C SER A 77 -40.52 4.90 -0.74
N GLU A 78 -40.08 5.26 0.46
CA GLU A 78 -39.55 4.36 1.51
C GLU A 78 -38.37 3.47 1.04
N LYS A 79 -37.77 3.77 -0.11
CA LYS A 79 -36.63 3.02 -0.63
C LYS A 79 -35.35 3.47 0.06
N SER A 80 -34.53 2.49 0.43
CA SER A 80 -33.21 2.77 0.99
C SER A 80 -32.12 1.94 0.35
N ILE A 81 -30.92 2.52 0.32
CA ILE A 81 -29.67 1.88 -0.06
C ILE A 81 -28.68 2.05 1.09
N SER A 82 -27.69 1.17 1.16
CA SER A 82 -26.66 1.25 2.18
C SER A 82 -25.31 0.82 1.64
N MET A 83 -24.26 1.39 2.20
CA MET A 83 -22.89 1.02 1.92
C MET A 83 -22.06 1.11 3.20
N THR A 84 -21.03 0.28 3.27
CA THR A 84 -19.97 0.38 4.27
C THR A 84 -18.81 1.20 3.72
N VAL A 85 -18.30 2.12 4.53
CA VAL A 85 -17.05 2.86 4.33
C VAL A 85 -16.17 2.75 5.57
N TYR A 86 -14.89 3.04 5.42
CA TYR A 86 -13.92 3.00 6.51
C TYR A 86 -13.36 4.37 6.80
N ARG A 87 -12.86 4.55 8.02
CA ARG A 87 -12.14 5.73 8.43
C ARG A 87 -10.74 5.36 8.91
N LEU A 88 -9.75 5.87 8.19
CA LEU A 88 -8.34 5.78 8.50
C LEU A 88 -7.89 7.00 9.28
N LYS A 89 -7.70 6.86 10.60
CA LYS A 89 -7.34 7.96 11.49
C LYS A 89 -5.93 8.49 11.23
N ASP A 90 -4.98 7.58 11.00
CA ASP A 90 -3.55 7.88 10.99
C ASP A 90 -2.91 7.73 9.61
N PHE A 91 -3.70 7.75 8.53
CA PHE A 91 -3.21 7.48 7.17
C PHE A 91 -2.75 8.72 6.40
N ALA A 92 -3.51 9.81 6.46
CA ALA A 92 -3.20 11.02 5.71
C ALA A 92 -1.95 11.72 6.25
N GLY A 93 -1.09 12.21 5.34
CA GLY A 93 0.15 12.89 5.69
C GLY A 93 1.25 11.94 6.18
N LYS A 94 1.19 10.65 5.84
CA LYS A 94 2.22 9.68 6.21
C LYS A 94 3.03 9.17 5.01
N TYR A 95 4.21 8.60 5.27
CA TYR A 95 5.02 7.97 4.23
C TYR A 95 5.86 6.79 4.75
N ARG A 96 6.35 5.96 3.83
CA ARG A 96 7.42 4.97 4.05
C ARG A 96 8.30 4.80 2.82
N LEU A 97 9.40 4.08 3.01
CA LEU A 97 10.20 3.49 1.93
C LEU A 97 9.87 1.99 1.82
N SER A 98 9.46 1.53 0.65
CA SER A 98 9.23 0.12 0.34
C SER A 98 10.28 -0.34 -0.67
N ILE A 99 10.82 -1.54 -0.47
CA ILE A 99 11.86 -2.10 -1.34
C ILE A 99 11.44 -3.50 -1.77
N ASP A 100 11.38 -3.72 -3.07
CA ASP A 100 11.04 -4.99 -3.68
C ASP A 100 12.30 -5.80 -4.04
N ASP A 101 12.09 -7.06 -4.41
CA ASP A 101 13.12 -7.99 -4.90
C ASP A 101 14.26 -8.32 -3.92
N ASN A 102 14.01 -8.23 -2.61
CA ASN A 102 15.07 -8.42 -1.63
C ASN A 102 15.46 -9.89 -1.45
N ILE A 103 16.73 -10.21 -1.70
CA ILE A 103 17.35 -11.51 -1.43
C ILE A 103 18.88 -11.46 -1.44
N TRP A 104 19.50 -10.49 -2.12
CA TRP A 104 20.95 -10.49 -2.35
C TRP A 104 21.74 -10.06 -1.12
N PHE A 105 21.26 -9.10 -0.32
CA PHE A 105 21.92 -8.74 0.93
C PHE A 105 21.93 -9.92 1.92
N LEU A 106 20.85 -10.72 1.94
CA LEU A 106 20.76 -11.92 2.78
C LEU A 106 21.76 -12.98 2.32
N ARG A 107 21.89 -13.19 1.00
CA ARG A 107 22.91 -14.06 0.43
C ARG A 107 24.32 -13.61 0.81
N ASP A 108 24.63 -12.32 0.64
CA ASP A 108 25.96 -11.78 0.95
C ASP A 108 26.31 -11.94 2.43
N ILE A 109 25.38 -11.57 3.32
CA ILE A 109 25.55 -11.73 4.76
C ILE A 109 25.78 -13.20 5.11
N GLN A 110 25.01 -14.13 4.54
CA GLN A 110 25.20 -15.56 4.81
C GLN A 110 26.58 -16.05 4.35
N GLN A 111 27.00 -15.67 3.14
CA GLN A 111 28.30 -16.08 2.59
C GLN A 111 29.48 -15.45 3.35
N ASN A 112 29.25 -14.34 4.03
CA ASN A 112 30.24 -13.58 4.80
C ASN A 112 29.88 -13.52 6.29
N THR A 113 29.17 -14.51 6.83
CA THR A 113 28.62 -14.51 8.21
C THR A 113 29.68 -14.23 9.28
N ALA A 114 30.92 -14.66 9.06
CA ALA A 114 32.05 -14.44 9.98
C ALA A 114 32.58 -12.99 9.97
N ASN A 115 32.27 -12.22 8.92
CA ASN A 115 32.77 -10.86 8.71
C ASN A 115 31.81 -9.78 9.23
N TYR A 116 30.52 -10.10 9.37
CA TYR A 116 29.49 -9.17 9.83
C TYR A 116 29.10 -9.45 11.28
N GLN A 117 29.40 -8.53 12.20
CA GLN A 117 28.94 -8.59 13.59
C GLN A 117 27.52 -8.03 13.75
N SER A 118 27.08 -7.20 12.81
CA SER A 118 25.74 -6.59 12.74
C SER A 118 25.22 -6.61 11.30
N LEU A 119 23.91 -6.70 11.13
CA LEU A 119 23.23 -6.54 9.84
C LEU A 119 23.61 -5.21 9.17
N PHE A 120 23.73 -4.14 9.96
CA PHE A 120 23.94 -2.78 9.47
C PHE A 120 25.39 -2.48 9.09
N GLU A 121 26.31 -3.45 9.23
CA GLU A 121 27.63 -3.41 8.60
C GLU A 121 27.57 -3.74 7.10
N HIS A 122 26.49 -4.39 6.64
CA HIS A 122 26.27 -4.63 5.22
C HIS A 122 26.00 -3.29 4.49
N PRO A 123 26.69 -2.97 3.38
CA PRO A 123 26.60 -1.66 2.73
C PRO A 123 25.17 -1.21 2.39
N TYR A 124 24.34 -2.11 1.86
CA TYR A 124 22.94 -1.81 1.55
C TYR A 124 22.13 -1.48 2.82
N LEU A 125 22.23 -2.28 3.87
CA LEU A 125 21.47 -2.05 5.11
C LEU A 125 21.98 -0.84 5.88
N SER A 126 23.27 -0.51 5.76
CA SER A 126 23.85 0.71 6.35
C SER A 126 23.19 1.98 5.78
N VAL A 127 22.87 2.01 4.49
CA VAL A 127 22.14 3.12 3.85
C VAL A 127 20.73 3.23 4.41
N LEU A 128 20.03 2.10 4.57
CA LEU A 128 18.68 2.08 5.12
C LEU A 128 18.67 2.55 6.59
N LYS A 129 19.67 2.13 7.36
CA LYS A 129 19.87 2.57 8.74
C LYS A 129 20.14 4.07 8.82
N GLU A 130 20.99 4.62 7.94
CA GLU A 130 21.25 6.05 7.87
C GLU A 130 19.98 6.86 7.55
N ILE A 131 19.17 6.39 6.60
CA ILE A 131 17.88 7.00 6.27
C ILE A 131 16.94 6.98 7.47
N ASN A 132 16.85 5.86 8.20
CA ASN A 132 16.06 5.79 9.42
C ASN A 132 16.59 6.74 10.52
N ASP A 133 17.89 6.73 10.80
CA ASP A 133 18.50 7.56 11.84
C ASP A 133 18.34 9.06 11.54
N THR A 134 18.41 9.44 10.27
CA THR A 134 18.33 10.84 9.84
C THR A 134 16.89 11.35 9.75
N TYR A 135 15.98 10.52 9.22
CA TYR A 135 14.64 10.96 8.83
C TYR A 135 13.50 10.26 9.58
N GLY A 136 13.81 9.30 10.46
CA GLY A 136 12.84 8.44 11.13
C GLY A 136 12.08 7.51 10.19
N THR A 137 12.47 7.43 8.91
CA THR A 137 11.77 6.70 7.86
C THR A 137 11.57 5.25 8.24
N LYS A 138 10.34 4.77 8.04
CA LYS A 138 9.98 3.36 8.17
C LYS A 138 10.23 2.66 6.85
N ILE A 139 10.87 1.50 6.90
CA ILE A 139 11.41 0.77 5.76
C ILE A 139 10.82 -0.62 5.74
N HIS A 140 10.33 -1.02 4.58
CA HIS A 140 9.69 -2.32 4.36
C HIS A 140 10.38 -3.04 3.22
N LEU A 141 10.84 -4.27 3.46
CA LEU A 141 11.50 -5.12 2.46
C LEU A 141 10.59 -6.29 2.08
N ASN A 142 10.14 -6.34 0.83
CA ASN A 142 9.45 -7.51 0.29
C ASN A 142 10.51 -8.52 -0.20
N LEU A 143 10.50 -9.75 0.34
CA LEU A 143 11.54 -10.74 0.13
C LEU A 143 11.18 -11.79 -0.93
N PHE A 144 12.17 -12.19 -1.72
CA PHE A 144 12.13 -13.48 -2.41
C PHE A 144 12.51 -14.64 -1.48
N TYR A 145 12.12 -15.86 -1.83
CA TYR A 145 12.58 -17.06 -1.15
C TYR A 145 13.98 -17.52 -1.61
N GLU A 146 14.25 -17.46 -2.92
CA GLU A 146 15.46 -18.02 -3.52
C GLU A 146 16.04 -17.17 -4.65
N THR A 147 17.35 -17.32 -4.83
CA THR A 147 18.12 -16.80 -5.96
C THR A 147 19.21 -17.84 -6.31
N GLU A 148 20.01 -17.59 -7.35
CA GLU A 148 21.09 -18.51 -7.69
C GLU A 148 22.06 -18.70 -6.52
N GLY A 149 22.23 -19.97 -6.10
CA GLY A 149 23.17 -20.38 -5.06
C GLY A 149 22.76 -20.04 -3.63
N PHE A 150 21.51 -19.63 -3.39
CA PHE A 150 21.03 -19.29 -2.04
C PHE A 150 19.51 -19.31 -1.93
N ASN A 151 18.99 -19.78 -0.79
CA ASN A 151 17.60 -19.56 -0.38
C ASN A 151 17.50 -19.22 1.12
N LEU A 152 16.36 -18.67 1.53
CA LEU A 152 16.13 -18.20 2.90
C LEU A 152 16.28 -19.27 3.99
N SER A 153 16.18 -20.57 3.68
CA SER A 153 16.43 -21.63 4.68
C SER A 153 17.90 -21.73 5.10
N GLU A 154 18.81 -21.20 4.29
CA GLU A 154 20.25 -21.18 4.55
C GLU A 154 20.67 -19.99 5.42
N PHE A 155 19.84 -18.94 5.51
CA PHE A 155 20.18 -17.72 6.25
C PHE A 155 20.29 -17.98 7.75
N THR A 156 21.37 -17.50 8.36
CA THR A 156 21.64 -17.58 9.80
C THR A 156 20.57 -16.88 10.64
N ASP A 157 20.31 -17.40 11.84
CA ASP A 157 19.46 -16.76 12.85
C ASP A 157 20.25 -15.96 13.89
N GLN A 158 21.57 -15.80 13.73
CA GLN A 158 22.42 -15.10 14.69
C GLN A 158 22.01 -13.63 14.92
N TYR A 159 21.36 -13.01 13.92
CA TYR A 159 20.89 -11.62 13.98
C TYR A 159 19.43 -11.48 14.45
N LYS A 160 18.79 -12.56 14.91
CA LYS A 160 17.35 -12.56 15.26
C LYS A 160 16.97 -11.48 16.26
N ASN A 161 17.81 -11.23 17.26
CA ASN A 161 17.55 -10.18 18.24
C ASN A 161 17.70 -8.78 17.63
N GLU A 162 18.69 -8.57 16.75
CA GLU A 162 18.88 -7.30 16.06
C GLU A 162 17.70 -6.98 15.14
N TRP A 163 17.19 -7.95 14.40
CA TRP A 163 15.93 -7.81 13.64
C TRP A 163 14.77 -7.38 14.53
N LYS A 164 14.55 -8.11 15.63
CA LYS A 164 13.46 -7.85 16.58
C LYS A 164 13.55 -6.46 17.21
N GLU A 165 14.74 -6.02 17.60
CA GLU A 165 14.98 -4.69 18.16
C GLU A 165 14.69 -3.56 17.17
N ASN A 166 14.78 -3.84 15.86
CA ASN A 166 14.55 -2.88 14.79
C ASN A 166 13.17 -3.00 14.13
N ALA A 167 12.30 -3.91 14.59
CA ALA A 167 10.97 -4.17 14.02
C ALA A 167 10.05 -2.92 13.99
N GLY A 168 10.28 -1.95 14.87
CA GLY A 168 9.52 -0.69 14.89
C GLY A 168 9.82 0.26 13.72
N TRP A 169 10.80 -0.06 12.87
CA TRP A 169 11.08 0.69 11.64
C TRP A 169 11.49 -0.15 10.44
N LEU A 170 11.94 -1.39 10.63
CA LEU A 170 12.34 -2.28 9.56
C LEU A 170 11.47 -3.54 9.57
N THR A 171 10.63 -3.69 8.55
CA THR A 171 9.70 -4.82 8.43
C THR A 171 9.95 -5.64 7.17
N LEU A 172 9.55 -6.91 7.19
CA LEU A 172 9.74 -7.89 6.12
C LEU A 172 8.39 -8.49 5.69
N SER A 173 8.28 -8.90 4.43
CA SER A 173 7.10 -9.59 3.90
C SER A 173 7.45 -10.54 2.75
N PHE A 174 6.47 -11.31 2.30
CA PHE A 174 6.52 -12.15 1.12
C PHE A 174 6.39 -11.34 -0.18
N HIS A 175 7.34 -11.49 -1.10
CA HIS A 175 7.25 -10.96 -2.46
C HIS A 175 6.92 -12.04 -3.50
N ALA A 176 7.75 -13.09 -3.56
CA ALA A 176 7.56 -14.29 -4.38
C ALA A 176 8.55 -15.40 -3.97
N ARG A 177 8.48 -16.54 -4.67
CA ARG A 177 9.53 -17.56 -4.62
C ARG A 177 10.87 -17.01 -5.11
N GLY A 178 10.90 -16.30 -6.22
CA GLY A 178 12.11 -15.74 -6.83
C GLY A 178 11.75 -14.78 -7.95
N GLU A 179 12.76 -14.18 -8.56
CA GLU A 179 12.64 -13.20 -9.64
C GLU A 179 11.99 -13.78 -10.90
N PHE A 180 12.34 -15.02 -11.25
CA PHE A 180 11.87 -15.66 -12.48
C PHE A 180 11.03 -16.91 -12.21
N PRO A 181 10.04 -17.21 -13.08
CA PRO A 181 9.64 -16.46 -14.27
C PRO A 181 8.89 -15.15 -13.94
N ASP A 182 8.88 -14.21 -14.87
CA ASP A 182 8.08 -12.97 -14.75
C ASP A 182 6.61 -13.29 -14.49
N GLN A 183 5.98 -12.48 -13.64
CA GLN A 183 4.56 -12.59 -13.28
C GLN A 183 4.16 -14.00 -12.83
N PRO A 184 4.86 -14.60 -11.85
CA PRO A 184 4.68 -16.01 -11.50
C PRO A 184 3.26 -16.31 -11.00
N TYR A 185 2.54 -15.30 -10.51
CA TYR A 185 1.23 -15.46 -9.87
C TYR A 185 0.04 -14.96 -10.68
N ILE A 186 0.24 -14.43 -11.90
CA ILE A 186 -0.85 -13.93 -12.75
C ILE A 186 -1.90 -15.01 -13.10
N LYS A 187 -1.49 -16.28 -13.08
CA LYS A 187 -2.35 -17.45 -13.34
C LYS A 187 -2.18 -18.56 -12.30
N ALA A 188 -1.49 -18.28 -11.18
CA ALA A 188 -1.28 -19.27 -10.14
C ALA A 188 -2.60 -19.56 -9.39
N ASP A 189 -2.74 -20.81 -8.97
CA ASP A 189 -3.81 -21.24 -8.08
C ASP A 189 -3.49 -20.91 -6.61
N TYR A 190 -4.50 -21.06 -5.76
CA TYR A 190 -4.38 -20.81 -4.32
C TYR A 190 -3.21 -21.58 -3.69
N GLU A 191 -3.09 -22.89 -3.96
CA GLU A 191 -2.08 -23.74 -3.31
C GLU A 191 -0.65 -23.36 -3.69
N THR A 192 -0.43 -22.93 -4.94
CA THR A 192 0.88 -22.47 -5.40
C THR A 192 1.30 -21.19 -4.67
N VAL A 193 0.43 -20.18 -4.65
CA VAL A 193 0.73 -18.91 -3.96
C VAL A 193 0.90 -19.15 -2.47
N LYS A 194 0.05 -20.01 -1.87
CA LYS A 194 0.12 -20.34 -0.44
C LYS A 194 1.44 -20.98 -0.07
N LYS A 195 1.87 -21.99 -0.83
CA LYS A 195 3.13 -22.67 -0.58
C LYS A 195 4.31 -21.70 -0.59
N ASP A 196 4.38 -20.81 -1.57
CA ASP A 196 5.49 -19.85 -1.68
C ASP A 196 5.43 -18.78 -0.58
N CYS A 197 4.22 -18.30 -0.25
CA CYS A 197 4.00 -17.36 0.85
C CYS A 197 4.41 -17.95 2.20
N ASP A 198 4.02 -19.19 2.48
CA ASP A 198 4.37 -19.91 3.70
C ASP A 198 5.89 -20.08 3.80
N LEU A 199 6.55 -20.47 2.69
CA LEU A 199 8.01 -20.63 2.66
C LEU A 199 8.73 -19.37 3.11
N VAL A 200 8.37 -18.20 2.58
CA VAL A 200 9.02 -16.93 2.96
C VAL A 200 8.67 -16.54 4.39
N ASN A 201 7.39 -16.55 4.76
CA ASN A 201 6.93 -16.15 6.09
C ASN A 201 7.55 -17.01 7.20
N ASP A 202 7.64 -18.33 7.00
CA ASP A 202 8.24 -19.25 7.97
C ASP A 202 9.74 -18.97 8.16
N GLN A 203 10.45 -18.65 7.08
CA GLN A 203 11.87 -18.27 7.21
C GLN A 203 12.04 -16.93 7.91
N ILE A 204 11.23 -15.91 7.59
CA ILE A 204 11.26 -14.63 8.30
C ILE A 204 11.06 -14.85 9.81
N LYS A 205 10.04 -15.62 10.21
CA LYS A 205 9.80 -15.96 11.64
C LYS A 205 10.99 -16.68 12.27
N ARG A 206 11.66 -17.56 11.51
CA ARG A 206 12.84 -18.29 11.96
C ARG A 206 14.01 -17.34 12.23
N PHE A 207 14.45 -16.56 11.24
CA PHE A 207 15.69 -15.79 11.35
C PHE A 207 15.52 -14.36 11.89
N ALA A 208 14.35 -13.75 11.77
CA ALA A 208 14.11 -12.34 12.11
C ALA A 208 13.01 -12.08 13.15
N SER A 209 12.32 -13.13 13.62
CA SER A 209 11.16 -13.08 14.55
C SER A 209 9.81 -12.75 13.87
N GLU A 210 8.71 -12.89 14.61
CA GLU A 210 7.37 -12.59 14.10
C GLU A 210 7.09 -11.08 14.12
N GLU A 211 7.77 -10.35 15.00
CA GLU A 211 7.62 -8.91 15.20
C GLU A 211 7.99 -8.08 13.96
N VAL A 212 8.85 -8.59 13.07
CA VAL A 212 9.21 -7.89 11.82
C VAL A 212 8.21 -8.12 10.70
N LEU A 213 7.26 -9.06 10.82
CA LEU A 213 6.34 -9.34 9.73
C LEU A 213 5.39 -8.17 9.51
N ALA A 214 5.45 -7.60 8.30
CA ALA A 214 4.48 -6.61 7.87
C ALA A 214 3.13 -7.29 7.59
N ASN A 215 2.05 -6.55 7.80
CA ASN A 215 0.69 -6.96 7.39
C ASN A 215 0.28 -6.33 6.04
N VAL A 216 1.23 -5.75 5.31
CA VAL A 216 1.06 -5.25 3.93
C VAL A 216 2.18 -5.84 3.10
N THR A 217 1.89 -6.24 1.87
CA THR A 217 2.90 -6.71 0.92
C THR A 217 2.68 -6.15 -0.49
N THR A 218 3.76 -6.11 -1.27
CA THR A 218 3.70 -6.08 -2.73
C THR A 218 3.99 -7.49 -3.22
N ILE A 219 3.06 -8.14 -3.93
CA ILE A 219 3.40 -9.42 -4.58
C ILE A 219 4.24 -9.13 -5.82
N HIS A 220 5.13 -10.02 -6.24
CA HIS A 220 5.97 -9.78 -7.41
C HIS A 220 5.12 -9.44 -8.66
N TRP A 221 5.51 -8.37 -9.36
CA TRP A 221 4.76 -7.69 -10.43
C TRP A 221 3.42 -7.03 -10.03
N GLY A 222 2.99 -7.09 -8.78
CA GLY A 222 1.66 -6.60 -8.39
C GLY A 222 0.53 -7.35 -9.11
N GLU A 223 0.78 -8.59 -9.52
CA GLU A 223 -0.17 -9.41 -10.26
C GLU A 223 -0.42 -10.74 -9.56
N ALA A 224 -1.69 -10.99 -9.24
CA ALA A 224 -2.16 -12.27 -8.74
C ALA A 224 -3.61 -12.49 -9.19
N THR A 225 -4.00 -13.76 -9.28
CA THR A 225 -5.41 -14.13 -9.37
C THR A 225 -6.16 -13.67 -8.12
N ARG A 226 -7.50 -13.61 -8.20
CA ARG A 226 -8.37 -13.35 -7.03
C ARG A 226 -8.08 -14.32 -5.88
N GLU A 227 -7.83 -15.59 -6.21
CA GLU A 227 -7.45 -16.61 -5.23
C GLU A 227 -6.04 -16.38 -4.67
N GLY A 228 -5.08 -15.94 -5.49
CA GLY A 228 -3.74 -15.58 -5.02
C GLY A 228 -3.76 -14.39 -4.05
N SER A 229 -4.55 -13.34 -4.34
CA SER A 229 -4.78 -12.25 -3.38
C SER A 229 -5.47 -12.73 -2.10
N ARG A 230 -6.35 -13.73 -2.19
CA ARG A 230 -7.00 -14.34 -1.03
C ARG A 230 -6.00 -15.06 -0.12
N VAL A 231 -5.01 -15.75 -0.69
CA VAL A 231 -3.92 -16.37 0.07
C VAL A 231 -3.21 -15.33 0.94
N LEU A 232 -2.88 -14.17 0.38
CA LEU A 232 -2.17 -13.13 1.13
C LEU A 232 -2.99 -12.68 2.35
N ARG A 233 -4.30 -12.49 2.16
CA ARG A 233 -5.21 -12.19 3.28
C ARG A 233 -5.24 -13.31 4.32
N ASP A 234 -5.38 -14.56 3.88
CA ASP A 234 -5.41 -15.72 4.79
C ASP A 234 -4.08 -15.90 5.54
N ALA A 235 -2.96 -15.44 4.96
CA ALA A 235 -1.64 -15.39 5.58
C ALA A 235 -1.45 -14.20 6.57
N GLY A 236 -2.44 -13.32 6.70
CA GLY A 236 -2.44 -12.19 7.63
C GLY A 236 -2.13 -10.83 6.99
N TYR A 237 -1.93 -10.75 5.67
CA TYR A 237 -1.76 -9.47 4.98
C TYR A 237 -3.12 -8.77 4.81
N LYS A 238 -3.27 -7.61 5.45
CA LYS A 238 -4.43 -6.72 5.26
C LYS A 238 -4.37 -5.96 3.94
N GLY A 239 -3.15 -5.56 3.54
CA GLY A 239 -2.91 -4.65 2.42
C GLY A 239 -2.10 -5.26 1.28
N GLN A 240 -2.47 -4.92 0.06
CA GLN A 240 -1.79 -5.32 -1.18
C GLN A 240 -1.45 -4.07 -2.01
N LEU A 241 -0.15 -3.85 -2.21
CA LEU A 241 0.35 -2.65 -2.87
C LEU A 241 0.54 -2.88 -4.38
N GLY A 242 0.19 -1.88 -5.18
CA GLY A 242 0.33 -1.94 -6.63
C GLY A 242 0.39 -0.56 -7.27
N TYR A 243 0.49 -0.53 -8.61
CA TYR A 243 0.54 0.73 -9.35
C TYR A 243 -0.88 1.19 -9.73
N PHE A 244 -1.74 0.23 -10.05
CA PHE A 244 -3.10 0.45 -10.54
C PHE A 244 -3.15 1.42 -11.72
N ASN A 245 -2.13 1.36 -12.59
CA ASN A 245 -2.09 2.17 -13.80
C ASN A 245 -3.31 1.84 -14.66
N ILE A 246 -3.90 2.85 -15.28
CA ILE A 246 -5.11 2.75 -16.13
C ILE A 246 -5.21 4.04 -16.93
N ASP A 247 -5.74 3.96 -18.15
CA ASP A 247 -5.86 5.09 -19.09
C ASP A 247 -4.50 5.68 -19.53
N ASP A 248 -3.45 4.86 -19.48
CA ASP A 248 -2.11 5.11 -20.00
C ASP A 248 -1.51 3.79 -20.55
N GLU A 249 -0.33 3.86 -21.19
CA GLU A 249 0.36 2.69 -21.76
C GLU A 249 1.25 1.96 -20.73
N GLN A 250 1.15 2.31 -19.44
CA GLN A 250 2.00 1.73 -18.40
C GLN A 250 1.50 0.37 -17.96
N TYR A 251 2.42 -0.44 -17.42
CA TYR A 251 2.09 -1.73 -16.87
C TYR A 251 1.07 -1.61 -15.71
N PRO A 252 -0.01 -2.41 -15.67
CA PRO A 252 -1.09 -2.22 -14.71
C PRO A 252 -0.69 -2.40 -13.25
N ALA A 253 0.01 -3.50 -12.93
CA ALA A 253 0.30 -3.96 -11.56
C ALA A 253 -0.92 -3.79 -10.64
N SER A 254 -1.99 -4.51 -10.97
CA SER A 254 -3.34 -4.24 -10.46
C SER A 254 -4.09 -5.47 -9.94
N TYR A 255 -3.39 -6.59 -9.75
CA TYR A 255 -3.98 -7.84 -9.30
C TYR A 255 -5.18 -8.24 -10.18
N TYR A 256 -6.26 -8.72 -9.58
CA TYR A 256 -7.48 -9.12 -10.27
C TYR A 256 -8.45 -7.95 -10.56
N LEU A 257 -8.07 -6.70 -10.24
CA LEU A 257 -8.99 -5.57 -10.32
C LEU A 257 -9.33 -5.20 -11.76
N ASN A 258 -10.62 -4.96 -11.99
CA ASN A 258 -11.10 -4.51 -13.30
C ASN A 258 -10.80 -3.00 -13.51
N GLU A 259 -11.07 -2.50 -14.72
CA GLU A 259 -10.77 -1.11 -15.06
C GLU A 259 -11.50 -0.08 -14.19
N ALA A 260 -12.76 -0.34 -13.82
CA ALA A 260 -13.54 0.61 -13.00
C ALA A 260 -12.96 0.69 -11.59
N GLU A 261 -12.62 -0.45 -10.99
CA GLU A 261 -11.94 -0.53 -9.69
C GLU A 261 -10.57 0.17 -9.74
N ARG A 262 -9.78 -0.05 -10.80
CA ARG A 262 -8.49 0.61 -11.02
C ARG A 262 -8.61 2.14 -11.13
N ARG A 263 -9.57 2.65 -11.92
CA ARG A 263 -9.81 4.10 -12.03
C ARG A 263 -10.17 4.70 -10.67
N HIS A 264 -10.94 3.96 -9.88
CA HIS A 264 -11.34 4.38 -8.54
C HIS A 264 -10.16 4.46 -7.57
N ILE A 265 -9.39 3.37 -7.41
CA ILE A 265 -8.20 3.39 -6.54
C ILE A 265 -7.11 4.34 -7.05
N LYS A 266 -6.94 4.51 -8.36
CA LYS A 266 -5.95 5.46 -8.91
C LYS A 266 -6.18 6.88 -8.40
N LYS A 267 -7.45 7.25 -8.15
CA LYS A 267 -7.88 8.51 -7.54
C LYS A 267 -7.82 8.49 -6.00
N ARG A 268 -8.27 7.40 -5.37
CA ARG A 268 -8.40 7.31 -3.90
C ARG A 268 -7.12 6.96 -3.15
N PHE A 269 -6.12 6.40 -3.84
CA PHE A 269 -4.90 5.79 -3.29
C PHE A 269 -5.10 4.57 -2.38
N VAL A 270 -6.25 4.44 -1.74
CA VAL A 270 -6.59 3.30 -0.89
C VAL A 270 -8.08 2.96 -1.06
N TRP A 271 -8.37 1.67 -1.18
CA TRP A 271 -9.74 1.17 -1.28
C TRP A 271 -9.80 -0.28 -0.82
N LYS A 272 -10.92 -0.69 -0.22
CA LYS A 272 -11.14 -2.06 0.22
C LYS A 272 -12.12 -2.79 -0.70
N ASP A 273 -11.66 -3.90 -1.29
CA ASP A 273 -12.58 -4.85 -1.93
C ASP A 273 -13.37 -5.57 -0.83
N MET A 274 -14.65 -5.26 -0.75
CA MET A 274 -15.55 -5.81 0.26
C MET A 274 -15.92 -7.28 0.00
N ASN A 275 -15.74 -7.78 -1.22
CA ASN A 275 -16.02 -9.19 -1.53
C ASN A 275 -14.88 -10.11 -1.08
N GLU A 276 -13.64 -9.62 -1.18
CA GLU A 276 -12.45 -10.37 -0.78
C GLU A 276 -11.86 -9.92 0.55
N ASP A 277 -12.39 -8.88 1.19
CA ASP A 277 -11.84 -8.33 2.44
C ASP A 277 -10.34 -7.99 2.31
N VAL A 278 -9.96 -7.39 1.17
CA VAL A 278 -8.58 -6.99 0.85
C VAL A 278 -8.50 -5.49 0.67
N ILE A 279 -7.52 -4.85 1.32
CA ILE A 279 -7.21 -3.43 1.10
C ILE A 279 -6.17 -3.34 -0.01
N PHE A 280 -6.43 -2.52 -1.01
CA PHE A 280 -5.48 -2.18 -2.06
C PHE A 280 -4.91 -0.78 -1.82
N ILE A 281 -3.59 -0.63 -1.97
CA ILE A 281 -2.88 0.65 -1.74
C ILE A 281 -1.99 0.97 -2.93
N LYS A 282 -2.14 2.18 -3.48
CA LYS A 282 -1.35 2.65 -4.62
C LYS A 282 0.01 3.18 -4.19
N THR A 283 1.08 2.76 -4.88
CA THR A 283 2.40 3.38 -4.73
C THR A 283 2.44 4.80 -5.33
N SER A 284 3.22 5.69 -4.73
CA SER A 284 3.33 7.08 -5.22
C SER A 284 4.43 7.26 -6.27
N ILE A 285 5.45 6.41 -6.24
CA ILE A 285 6.59 6.48 -7.15
C ILE A 285 7.35 5.15 -7.13
N VAL A 286 7.87 4.77 -8.30
CA VAL A 286 8.95 3.78 -8.40
C VAL A 286 10.24 4.57 -8.66
N ILE A 287 11.09 4.68 -7.66
CA ILE A 287 12.24 5.60 -7.61
C ILE A 287 13.25 5.26 -8.71
N ASP A 288 13.57 3.98 -8.90
CA ASP A 288 14.55 3.53 -9.89
C ASP A 288 14.10 3.77 -11.34
N MET A 289 12.81 4.02 -11.58
CA MET A 289 12.28 4.40 -12.90
C MET A 289 12.44 5.90 -13.21
N LYS A 290 12.97 6.70 -12.28
CA LYS A 290 13.15 8.15 -12.44
C LYS A 290 14.62 8.53 -12.38
N LYS A 291 15.01 9.57 -13.12
CA LYS A 291 16.28 10.26 -12.84
C LYS A 291 16.15 11.03 -11.53
N ILE A 292 17.28 11.27 -10.86
CA ILE A 292 17.28 11.95 -9.57
C ILE A 292 16.60 13.34 -9.60
N ASP A 293 16.79 14.09 -10.69
CA ASP A 293 16.20 15.42 -10.90
C ASP A 293 14.71 15.37 -11.29
N GLU A 294 14.17 14.20 -11.62
CA GLU A 294 12.76 13.99 -11.96
C GLU A 294 11.92 13.52 -10.76
N ILE A 295 12.53 13.06 -9.66
CA ILE A 295 11.83 12.54 -8.47
C ILE A 295 10.91 13.60 -7.84
N GLY A 296 11.47 14.77 -7.50
CA GLY A 296 10.70 15.87 -6.92
C GLY A 296 9.57 16.35 -7.83
N PRO A 297 9.87 16.72 -9.11
CA PRO A 297 8.83 17.12 -10.06
C PRO A 297 7.73 16.08 -10.27
N TRP A 298 8.05 14.79 -10.27
CA TRP A 298 7.05 13.73 -10.36
C TRP A 298 6.08 13.75 -9.16
N LEU A 299 6.62 13.85 -7.95
CA LEU A 299 5.81 13.83 -6.73
C LEU A 299 5.00 15.14 -6.57
N ASP A 300 5.55 16.28 -6.96
CA ASP A 300 4.86 17.57 -6.97
C ASP A 300 3.65 17.57 -7.93
N HIS A 301 3.70 16.78 -8.99
CA HIS A 301 2.65 16.70 -9.99
C HIS A 301 1.30 16.22 -9.44
N TYR A 302 1.29 15.41 -8.37
CA TYR A 302 0.05 14.98 -7.71
C TYR A 302 -0.76 16.17 -7.19
N GLY A 303 -0.10 17.15 -6.58
CA GLY A 303 -0.76 18.37 -6.08
C GLY A 303 -1.40 19.20 -7.19
N GLN A 304 -0.92 19.07 -8.43
CA GLN A 304 -1.40 19.81 -9.60
C GLN A 304 -2.61 19.13 -10.27
N ASN A 305 -2.80 17.82 -10.06
CA ASN A 305 -3.73 16.97 -10.81
C ASN A 305 -4.83 16.30 -9.96
N GLY A 306 -5.32 17.00 -8.93
CA GLY A 306 -6.52 16.59 -8.22
C GLY A 306 -6.30 15.89 -6.88
N GLY A 307 -5.10 15.98 -6.31
CA GLY A 307 -4.86 15.68 -4.89
C GLY A 307 -3.48 15.10 -4.62
N LYS A 308 -2.83 15.55 -3.55
CA LYS A 308 -1.59 14.94 -3.04
C LYS A 308 -1.86 13.49 -2.58
N PRO A 309 -0.89 12.57 -2.65
CA PRO A 309 -1.06 11.24 -2.09
C PRO A 309 -1.35 11.35 -0.59
N PRO A 310 -2.44 10.77 -0.07
CA PRO A 310 -2.71 10.78 1.37
C PRO A 310 -1.61 10.04 2.15
N TYR A 311 -1.15 8.92 1.61
CA TYR A 311 0.00 8.19 2.09
C TYR A 311 1.02 8.07 0.95
N VAL A 312 2.27 8.44 1.18
CA VAL A 312 3.34 8.37 0.20
C VAL A 312 4.14 7.07 0.40
N ASP A 313 3.88 6.08 -0.45
CA ASP A 313 4.73 4.90 -0.57
C ASP A 313 5.79 5.18 -1.63
N LEU A 314 7.06 5.17 -1.20
CA LEU A 314 8.24 5.35 -2.03
C LEU A 314 8.82 3.98 -2.36
N LEU A 315 8.52 3.45 -3.55
CA LEU A 315 8.97 2.11 -3.95
C LEU A 315 10.31 2.17 -4.69
N VAL A 316 11.18 1.19 -4.45
CA VAL A 316 12.41 0.93 -5.23
C VAL A 316 12.69 -0.57 -5.24
N HIS A 317 13.58 -1.06 -6.08
CA HIS A 317 14.01 -2.46 -6.06
C HIS A 317 15.44 -2.60 -5.52
N GLU A 318 15.72 -3.65 -4.71
CA GLU A 318 17.05 -3.92 -4.16
C GLU A 318 18.11 -4.00 -5.28
N GLN A 319 17.74 -4.64 -6.39
CA GLN A 319 18.69 -5.07 -7.42
C GLN A 319 19.53 -3.92 -7.99
N TYR A 320 18.94 -2.73 -8.10
CA TYR A 320 19.57 -1.52 -8.65
C TYR A 320 20.73 -0.99 -7.78
N PHE A 321 20.89 -1.49 -6.55
CA PHE A 321 22.01 -1.16 -5.67
C PHE A 321 23.33 -1.82 -6.09
N TYR A 322 23.31 -2.95 -6.81
CA TYR A 322 24.51 -3.79 -6.98
C TYR A 322 25.17 -3.62 -8.36
N PRO A 323 26.50 -3.37 -8.44
CA PRO A 323 27.22 -3.17 -9.71
C PRO A 323 27.15 -4.33 -10.71
N PHE A 324 26.84 -5.54 -10.27
CA PHE A 324 26.70 -6.70 -11.15
C PHE A 324 25.31 -6.80 -11.80
N TYR A 325 24.32 -6.05 -11.32
CA TYR A 325 23.01 -6.02 -11.92
C TYR A 325 23.04 -5.19 -13.21
N PHE A 326 22.40 -5.69 -14.27
CA PHE A 326 22.49 -5.08 -15.59
C PHE A 326 21.92 -3.64 -15.64
N ASN A 327 21.00 -3.31 -14.74
CA ASN A 327 20.44 -1.97 -14.55
C ASN A 327 20.97 -1.26 -13.29
N TYR A 328 22.17 -1.60 -12.81
CA TYR A 328 22.80 -0.92 -11.68
C TYR A 328 22.73 0.60 -11.78
N GLN A 329 22.35 1.26 -10.69
CA GLN A 329 22.27 2.71 -10.58
C GLN A 329 23.31 3.22 -9.56
N PRO A 330 24.39 3.87 -10.02
CA PRO A 330 25.43 4.38 -9.11
C PRO A 330 24.94 5.50 -8.19
N ASP A 331 23.80 6.13 -8.51
CA ASP A 331 23.13 7.17 -7.73
C ASP A 331 21.97 6.62 -6.87
N TYR A 332 21.89 5.29 -6.66
CA TYR A 332 20.80 4.63 -5.91
C TYR A 332 20.56 5.27 -4.53
N ARG A 333 21.63 5.47 -3.76
CA ARG A 333 21.56 6.08 -2.42
C ARG A 333 21.03 7.51 -2.49
N GLU A 334 21.53 8.30 -3.41
CA GLU A 334 21.14 9.70 -3.59
C GLU A 334 19.67 9.82 -4.01
N LYS A 335 19.17 8.89 -4.84
CA LYS A 335 17.75 8.83 -5.20
C LYS A 335 16.85 8.54 -4.00
N LEU A 336 17.22 7.57 -3.16
CA LEU A 336 16.46 7.27 -1.93
C LEU A 336 16.38 8.48 -1.01
N ILE A 337 17.52 9.12 -0.76
CA ILE A 337 17.59 10.32 0.09
C ILE A 337 16.76 11.46 -0.52
N THR A 338 16.80 11.65 -1.84
CA THR A 338 16.03 12.68 -2.54
C THR A 338 14.53 12.48 -2.35
N ALA A 339 14.04 11.25 -2.52
CA ALA A 339 12.63 10.93 -2.35
C ALA A 339 12.15 11.09 -0.89
N VAL A 340 12.93 10.58 0.07
CA VAL A 340 12.63 10.70 1.51
C VAL A 340 12.63 12.16 1.96
N LYS A 341 13.65 12.92 1.56
CA LYS A 341 13.75 14.34 1.87
C LYS A 341 12.57 15.12 1.29
N TRP A 342 12.15 14.83 0.05
CA TRP A 342 10.95 15.44 -0.53
C TRP A 342 9.71 15.20 0.34
N ALA A 343 9.50 13.98 0.83
CA ALA A 343 8.34 13.65 1.67
C ALA A 343 8.35 14.47 2.97
N GLN A 344 9.49 14.52 3.66
CA GLN A 344 9.63 15.34 4.86
C GLN A 344 9.45 16.84 4.62
N ASP A 345 10.10 17.37 3.58
CA ASP A 345 10.02 18.80 3.22
C ASP A 345 8.57 19.19 2.86
N ASN A 346 7.73 18.23 2.46
CA ASN A 346 6.31 18.41 2.16
C ASN A 346 5.36 18.07 3.33
N GLY A 347 5.89 17.84 4.53
CA GLY A 347 5.12 17.64 5.75
C GLY A 347 4.57 16.23 5.96
N TYR A 348 5.10 15.23 5.25
CA TYR A 348 4.76 13.83 5.52
C TYR A 348 5.56 13.28 6.71
N GLU A 349 4.90 12.52 7.57
CA GLU A 349 5.51 11.87 8.74
C GLU A 349 5.78 10.38 8.46
N PRO A 350 6.91 9.84 8.90
CA PRO A 350 7.24 8.44 8.65
C PRO A 350 6.33 7.50 9.47
N ALA A 351 5.75 6.49 8.84
CA ALA A 351 4.89 5.50 9.51
C ALA A 351 4.94 4.15 8.80
N LEU A 352 4.75 3.06 9.56
CA LEU A 352 4.50 1.76 8.95
C LEU A 352 3.09 1.78 8.36
N LEU A 353 2.97 1.47 7.06
CA LEU A 353 1.67 1.49 6.37
C LEU A 353 0.64 0.59 7.07
N GLY A 354 1.09 -0.53 7.62
CA GLY A 354 0.27 -1.49 8.35
C GLY A 354 -0.39 -0.99 9.62
N ASP A 355 0.19 0.04 10.25
CA ASP A 355 -0.36 0.70 11.44
C ASP A 355 -1.38 1.78 11.05
N CYS A 356 -1.40 2.18 9.78
CA CYS A 356 -2.23 3.26 9.25
C CYS A 356 -3.56 2.75 8.64
N ILE A 357 -3.75 1.43 8.53
CA ILE A 357 -4.88 0.80 7.81
C ILE A 357 -5.69 -0.20 8.62
#